data_AF-A0A378B7N6-F1
#
_entry.id   AF-A0A378B7N6-F1
#
_cell.length_a   1.000
_cell.length_b   1.000
_cell.length_c   1.000
_cell.angle_alpha   90.00
_cell.angle_beta   90.00
_cell.angle_gamma   90.00
#
_symmetry.space_group_name_H-M   'P 1'
#
loop_
_entity.id
_entity.type
_entity.pdbx_description
1 polymer ?
#
loop_
_entity_poly.entity_id
_entity_poly.type
_entity_poly.pdbx_seq_one_letter_code
_entity_poly.pdbx_strand_id
1 'polypeptide(L)'
;MFEHVGPKNYATYFEVADRNLKPNGRFLLHTIGSKVTDHNVDPWIDKYIFPNGCLPSVRHIAEASEKHFVMEDWHNFGADYDTTLMAWYERFLASWPEIADNYSERFKRMFTYYLNACAGAFRARDIQLWQVVFSRGIEHGLRVAR
;
A
#
# COMPACT_ATOMS: atom_id res chain seq x y z
N MET A 1 2.57 4.01 -3.79
CA MET A 1 2.68 4.34 -5.24
C MET A 1 1.85 3.39 -6.08
N PHE A 2 1.96 2.07 -5.86
CA PHE A 2 1.27 1.04 -6.63
C PHE A 2 -0.25 1.12 -6.45
N GLU A 3 -0.70 1.57 -5.28
CA GLU A 3 -2.10 1.89 -4.95
C GLU A 3 -2.72 2.97 -5.86
N HIS A 4 -1.90 3.77 -6.54
CA HIS A 4 -2.35 4.82 -7.47
C HIS A 4 -2.16 4.45 -8.94
N VAL A 5 -1.64 3.24 -9.23
CA VAL A 5 -1.49 2.74 -10.59
C VAL A 5 -2.85 2.35 -11.17
N GLY A 6 -3.70 1.74 -10.33
CA GLY A 6 -5.00 1.24 -10.70
C GLY A 6 -4.95 -0.09 -11.48
N PRO A 7 -5.95 -0.96 -11.32
CA PRO A 7 -5.88 -2.36 -11.77
C PRO A 7 -5.72 -2.53 -13.29
N LYS A 8 -6.24 -1.60 -14.08
CA LYS A 8 -6.08 -1.59 -15.55
C LYS A 8 -4.62 -1.47 -15.99
N ASN A 9 -3.74 -0.97 -15.13
CA ASN A 9 -2.36 -0.63 -15.46
C ASN A 9 -1.34 -1.51 -14.73
N TYR A 10 -1.77 -2.51 -13.94
CA TYR A 10 -0.84 -3.38 -13.21
C TYR A 10 0.07 -4.18 -14.16
N ALA A 11 -0.43 -4.67 -15.30
CA ALA A 11 0.40 -5.36 -16.28
C ALA A 11 1.52 -4.45 -16.81
N THR A 12 1.19 -3.20 -17.16
CA THR A 12 2.17 -2.19 -17.61
C THR A 12 3.17 -1.87 -16.52
N TYR A 13 2.75 -1.82 -15.26
CA TYR A 13 3.64 -1.59 -14.13
C TYR A 13 4.72 -2.66 -14.02
N PHE A 14 4.33 -3.94 -14.07
CA PHE A 14 5.30 -5.05 -14.01
C PHE A 14 6.17 -5.14 -15.25
N GLU A 15 5.66 -4.79 -16.44
CA GLU A 15 6.48 -4.65 -17.66
C GLU A 15 7.56 -3.58 -17.52
N VAL A 16 7.21 -2.43 -16.94
CA VAL A 16 8.18 -1.35 -16.69
C VAL A 16 9.22 -1.77 -15.65
N ALA A 17 8.81 -2.45 -14.58
CA ALA A 17 9.74 -3.00 -13.60
C ALA A 17 10.71 -4.00 -14.25
N ASP A 18 10.20 -4.91 -15.07
CA ASP A 18 10.99 -5.92 -15.79
C ASP A 18 12.00 -5.27 -16.73
N ARG A 19 11.57 -4.32 -17.57
CA ARG A 19 12.45 -3.59 -18.49
C ARG A 19 13.63 -2.91 -17.80
N ASN A 20 13.46 -2.45 -16.56
CA ASN A 20 14.49 -1.71 -15.82
C ASN A 20 15.33 -2.58 -14.88
N LEU A 21 14.94 -3.84 -14.64
CA LEU A 21 15.65 -4.71 -13.71
C LEU A 21 16.75 -5.48 -14.45
N LYS A 22 18.01 -5.40 -13.99
CA LYS A 22 19.12 -6.23 -14.50
C LYS A 22 18.79 -7.73 -14.39
N PRO A 23 19.37 -8.62 -15.22
CA PRO A 23 19.05 -10.06 -15.21
C PRO A 23 19.03 -10.70 -13.81
N ASN A 24 20.03 -10.43 -12.98
CA ASN A 24 20.15 -10.96 -11.60
C ASN A 24 19.60 -9.99 -10.53
N GLY A 25 18.79 -9.02 -10.94
CA GLY A 25 18.20 -8.03 -10.06
C GLY A 25 17.09 -8.61 -9.18
N ARG A 26 16.76 -7.88 -8.12
CA ARG A 26 15.65 -8.17 -7.21
C ARG A 26 14.73 -6.96 -7.17
N PHE A 27 13.44 -7.21 -7.11
CA PHE A 27 12.42 -6.18 -7.00
C PHE A 27 11.63 -6.39 -5.70
N LEU A 28 11.47 -5.34 -4.90
CA LEU A 28 10.62 -5.36 -3.72
C LEU A 28 9.44 -4.41 -3.95
N LEU A 29 8.24 -4.97 -4.02
CA LEU A 29 7.00 -4.23 -4.06
C LEU A 29 6.48 -4.04 -2.63
N HIS A 30 6.37 -2.79 -2.18
CA HIS A 30 5.73 -2.44 -0.92
C HIS A 30 4.42 -1.70 -1.19
N THR A 31 3.29 -2.23 -0.70
CA THR A 31 1.96 -1.71 -1.02
C THR A 31 0.94 -2.04 0.06
N ILE A 32 -0.05 -1.17 0.24
CA ILE A 32 -1.32 -1.51 0.89
C ILE A 32 -2.09 -2.47 -0.02
N GLY A 33 -2.89 -3.38 0.55
CA GLY A 33 -3.64 -4.39 -0.18
C GLY A 33 -5.06 -4.61 0.35
N SER A 34 -5.93 -5.07 -0.54
CA SER A 34 -7.28 -5.54 -0.23
C SER A 34 -7.30 -7.07 -0.10
N LYS A 35 -8.11 -7.59 0.84
CA LYS A 35 -8.37 -9.05 0.94
C LYS A 35 -9.32 -9.57 -0.14
N VAL A 36 -10.02 -8.68 -0.85
CA VAL A 36 -10.97 -9.02 -1.91
C VAL A 36 -10.46 -8.49 -3.26
N THR A 37 -10.70 -9.25 -4.33
CA THR A 37 -10.44 -8.77 -5.69
C THR A 37 -11.68 -8.05 -6.20
N ASP A 38 -11.65 -6.72 -6.15
CA ASP A 38 -12.64 -5.87 -6.77
C ASP A 38 -11.99 -4.54 -7.22
N HIS A 39 -12.82 -3.62 -7.71
CA HIS A 39 -12.40 -2.27 -8.07
C HIS A 39 -13.03 -1.24 -7.13
N ASN A 40 -13.46 -1.66 -5.95
CA ASN A 40 -14.15 -0.80 -5.02
C ASN A 40 -13.14 0.08 -4.29
N VAL A 41 -13.43 1.36 -4.27
CA VAL A 41 -12.69 2.37 -3.52
C VAL A 41 -13.65 2.95 -2.51
N ASP A 42 -13.21 3.12 -1.27
CA ASP A 42 -14.02 3.81 -0.27
C ASP A 42 -14.37 5.23 -0.78
N PRO A 43 -15.66 5.58 -0.94
CA PRO A 43 -16.04 6.85 -1.57
C PRO A 43 -15.58 8.09 -0.79
N TRP A 44 -15.40 7.97 0.53
CA TRP A 44 -14.94 9.08 1.35
C TRP A 44 -13.43 9.29 1.16
N ILE A 45 -12.63 8.22 1.16
CA ILE A 45 -11.20 8.26 0.89
C ILE A 45 -10.91 8.78 -0.52
N ASP A 46 -11.65 8.32 -1.54
CA ASP A 46 -11.48 8.79 -2.92
C ASP A 46 -11.74 10.30 -3.03
N LYS A 47 -12.82 10.78 -2.39
CA LYS A 47 -13.21 12.19 -2.46
C LYS A 47 -12.26 13.13 -1.70
N TYR A 48 -11.76 12.72 -0.53
CA TYR A 48 -11.12 13.65 0.40
C TYR A 48 -9.60 13.45 0.56
N ILE A 49 -9.07 12.25 0.31
CA ILE A 49 -7.68 11.92 0.65
C ILE A 49 -6.89 11.43 -0.56
N PHE A 50 -7.35 10.36 -1.21
CA PHE A 50 -6.64 9.69 -2.30
C PHE A 50 -7.52 9.50 -3.54
N PRO A 51 -7.75 10.55 -4.32
CA PRO A 51 -8.39 10.42 -5.62
C PRO A 51 -7.63 9.41 -6.49
N ASN A 52 -8.35 8.49 -7.12
CA ASN A 52 -7.79 7.39 -7.94
C ASN A 52 -7.05 6.29 -7.16
N GLY A 53 -7.08 6.29 -5.83
CA GLY A 53 -6.53 5.19 -5.05
C GLY A 53 -7.35 3.91 -5.25
N CYS A 54 -6.72 2.80 -5.61
CA CYS A 54 -7.38 1.50 -5.71
C CYS A 54 -6.42 0.43 -5.15
N LEU A 55 -6.89 -0.31 -4.14
CA LEU A 55 -6.04 -1.29 -3.47
C LEU A 55 -5.94 -2.57 -4.30
N PRO A 56 -4.72 -3.07 -4.59
CA PRO A 56 -4.56 -4.37 -5.24
C PRO A 56 -4.97 -5.49 -4.29
N SER A 57 -5.43 -6.60 -4.86
CA SER A 57 -5.53 -7.87 -4.14
C SER A 57 -4.28 -8.73 -4.38
N VAL A 58 -4.13 -9.80 -3.61
CA VAL A 58 -3.11 -10.83 -3.86
C VAL A 58 -3.22 -11.35 -5.30
N ARG A 59 -4.45 -11.63 -5.74
CA ARG A 59 -4.73 -12.12 -7.09
C ARG A 59 -4.32 -11.12 -8.17
N HIS A 60 -4.66 -9.83 -8.01
CA HIS A 60 -4.24 -8.79 -8.96
C HIS A 60 -2.72 -8.73 -9.13
N ILE A 61 -1.97 -8.81 -8.02
CA ILE A 61 -0.50 -8.78 -8.05
C ILE A 61 0.04 -10.06 -8.70
N ALA A 62 -0.47 -11.22 -8.31
CA ALA A 62 -0.04 -12.51 -8.86
C ALA A 62 -0.26 -12.55 -10.39
N GLU A 63 -1.48 -12.29 -10.86
CA GLU A 63 -1.82 -12.33 -12.29
C GLU A 63 -0.98 -11.35 -13.12
N ALA A 64 -0.74 -10.13 -12.60
CA ALA A 64 0.04 -9.12 -13.32
C ALA A 64 1.55 -9.38 -13.33
N SER A 65 2.08 -10.06 -12.32
CA SER A 65 3.52 -10.31 -12.15
C SER A 65 4.00 -11.66 -12.73
N GLU A 66 3.11 -12.64 -12.86
CA GLU A 66 3.42 -14.04 -13.18
C GLU A 66 4.29 -14.20 -14.45
N LYS A 67 4.03 -13.41 -15.49
CA LYS A 67 4.78 -13.49 -16.75
C LYS A 67 6.20 -12.89 -16.69
N HIS A 68 6.54 -12.19 -15.60
CA HIS A 68 7.78 -11.41 -15.47
C HIS A 68 8.72 -11.97 -14.41
N PHE A 69 8.16 -12.40 -13.27
CA PHE A 69 8.95 -12.66 -12.08
C PHE A 69 8.50 -13.90 -11.31
N VAL A 70 9.46 -14.55 -10.67
CA VAL A 70 9.24 -15.48 -9.57
C VAL A 70 8.92 -14.65 -8.31
N MET A 71 7.82 -14.97 -7.63
CA MET A 71 7.51 -14.44 -6.30
C MET A 71 8.35 -15.21 -5.27
N GLU A 72 9.33 -14.53 -4.68
CA GLU A 72 10.33 -15.11 -3.78
C GLU A 72 9.88 -15.07 -2.32
N ASP A 73 9.16 -14.02 -1.93
CA ASP A 73 8.65 -13.84 -0.57
C ASP A 73 7.43 -12.91 -0.55
N TRP A 74 6.51 -13.17 0.37
CA TRP A 74 5.35 -12.32 0.61
C TRP A 74 5.13 -12.13 2.10
N HIS A 75 5.49 -10.96 2.60
CA HIS A 75 5.36 -10.60 4.00
C HIS A 75 4.13 -9.71 4.19
N ASN A 76 3.27 -10.04 5.16
CA ASN A 76 2.15 -9.20 5.58
C ASN A 76 2.31 -8.79 7.04
N PHE A 77 2.42 -7.49 7.27
CA PHE A 77 2.50 -6.86 8.58
C PHE A 77 1.49 -5.72 8.71
N GLY A 78 0.29 -5.90 8.13
CA GLY A 78 -0.77 -4.89 8.15
C GLY A 78 -1.18 -4.41 9.55
N ALA A 79 -1.04 -5.25 10.58
CA ALA A 79 -1.31 -4.84 11.96
C ALA A 79 -0.39 -3.70 12.44
N ASP A 80 0.86 -3.65 11.95
CA ASP A 80 1.80 -2.59 12.34
C ASP A 80 1.40 -1.23 11.76
N TYR A 81 0.59 -1.23 10.70
CA TYR A 81 0.12 0.01 10.08
C TYR A 81 -0.95 0.71 10.93
N ASP A 82 -1.69 -0.02 11.77
CA ASP A 82 -2.50 0.58 12.84
C ASP A 82 -1.59 1.39 13.79
N THR A 83 -0.56 0.75 14.34
CA THR A 83 0.41 1.42 15.23
C THR A 83 1.02 2.66 14.57
N THR A 84 1.36 2.55 13.28
CA THR A 84 1.89 3.66 12.48
C THR A 84 0.89 4.82 12.39
N LEU A 85 -0.36 4.55 12.02
CA LEU A 85 -1.40 5.56 11.85
C LEU A 85 -1.78 6.23 13.18
N MET A 86 -1.79 5.47 14.29
CA MET A 86 -2.02 6.02 15.62
C MET A 86 -0.86 6.91 16.08
N ALA A 87 0.39 6.53 15.78
CA ALA A 87 1.55 7.37 16.05
C ALA A 87 1.51 8.69 15.24
N TRP A 88 1.06 8.64 13.98
CA TRP A 88 0.84 9.84 13.18
C TRP A 88 -0.27 10.71 13.75
N TYR A 89 -1.37 10.11 14.21
CA TYR A 89 -2.48 10.84 14.80
C TYR A 89 -2.08 11.56 16.09
N GLU A 90 -1.35 10.90 16.97
CA GLU A 90 -0.83 11.51 18.20
C GLU A 90 0.05 12.73 17.89
N ARG A 91 0.99 12.56 16.95
CA ARG A 91 1.87 13.64 16.51
C ARG A 91 1.12 14.77 15.81
N PHE A 92 0.09 14.45 15.02
CA PHE A 92 -0.77 15.43 14.38
C PHE A 92 -1.51 16.29 15.41
N LEU A 93 -2.05 15.69 16.47
CA LEU A 93 -2.68 16.44 17.55
C LEU A 93 -1.69 17.32 18.30
N ALA A 94 -0.50 16.78 18.61
CA ALA A 94 0.53 17.52 19.32
C ALA A 94 1.03 18.75 18.54
N SER A 95 1.18 18.63 17.21
CA SER A 95 1.61 19.72 16.33
C SER A 95 0.47 20.64 15.88
N TRP A 96 -0.80 20.32 16.16
CA TRP A 96 -1.93 21.11 15.69
C TRP A 96 -1.85 22.61 16.03
N PRO A 97 -1.48 23.02 17.27
CA PRO A 97 -1.37 24.44 17.60
C PRO A 97 -0.40 25.23 16.70
N GLU A 98 0.64 24.57 16.17
CA GLU A 98 1.67 25.21 15.34
C GLU A 98 1.22 25.40 13.89
N ILE A 99 0.30 24.57 13.42
CA ILE A 99 -0.16 24.58 12.02
C ILE A 99 -1.59 25.09 11.86
N ALA A 100 -2.32 25.31 12.95
CA ALA A 100 -3.75 25.62 12.96
C ALA A 100 -4.11 26.80 12.06
N ASP A 101 -3.27 27.85 11.99
CA ASP A 101 -3.57 29.04 11.18
C ASP A 101 -3.54 28.76 9.66
N ASN A 102 -2.90 27.67 9.23
CA ASN A 102 -2.84 27.26 7.82
C ASN A 102 -3.99 26.33 7.42
N TYR A 103 -4.78 25.85 8.39
CA TYR A 103 -5.80 24.83 8.16
C TYR A 103 -7.11 25.19 8.87
N SER A 104 -8.22 24.67 8.35
CA SER A 104 -9.52 24.87 9.01
C SER A 104 -9.77 23.78 10.07
N GLU A 105 -10.63 24.07 11.03
CA GLU A 105 -11.13 23.04 11.94
C GLU A 105 -11.85 21.90 11.18
N ARG A 106 -12.47 22.21 10.03
CA ARG A 106 -13.00 21.19 9.11
C ARG A 106 -11.90 20.25 8.61
N PHE A 107 -10.74 20.79 8.24
CA PHE A 107 -9.58 19.97 7.86
C PHE A 107 -9.13 19.10 9.02
N LYS A 108 -9.02 19.65 10.24
CA LYS A 108 -8.64 18.87 11.43
C LYS A 108 -9.54 17.65 11.61
N ARG A 109 -10.86 17.85 11.53
CA ARG A 109 -11.87 16.78 11.66
C ARG A 109 -11.75 15.75 10.54
N MET A 110 -11.56 16.21 9.29
CA MET A 110 -11.35 15.34 8.14
C MET A 110 -10.10 14.48 8.32
N PHE A 111 -8.96 15.09 8.67
CA PHE A 111 -7.70 14.37 8.81
C PHE A 111 -7.68 13.43 10.03
N THR A 112 -8.35 13.84 11.12
CA THR A 112 -8.62 12.97 12.28
C THR A 112 -9.43 11.74 11.89
N TYR A 113 -10.51 11.92 11.12
CA TYR A 113 -11.34 10.83 10.64
C TYR A 113 -10.53 9.88 9.75
N TYR A 114 -9.80 10.43 8.77
CA TYR A 114 -8.93 9.65 7.88
C TYR A 114 -7.99 8.73 8.67
N LEU A 115 -7.18 9.28 9.58
CA LEU A 115 -6.18 8.51 10.31
C LEU A 115 -6.82 7.41 11.17
N ASN A 116 -7.87 7.73 11.92
CA ASN A 116 -8.51 6.77 12.83
C ASN A 116 -9.32 5.70 12.09
N ALA A 117 -10.00 6.06 10.99
CA ALA A 117 -10.76 5.11 10.18
C ALA A 117 -9.81 4.11 9.50
N CYS A 118 -8.72 4.59 8.89
CA CYS A 118 -7.71 3.71 8.31
C CYS A 118 -7.03 2.84 9.37
N ALA A 119 -6.70 3.38 10.55
CA ALA A 119 -6.13 2.61 11.65
C ALA A 119 -7.08 1.47 12.07
N GLY A 120 -8.38 1.78 12.19
CA GLY A 120 -9.42 0.79 12.43
C GLY A 120 -9.50 -0.30 11.36
N ALA A 121 -9.40 0.07 10.08
CA ALA A 121 -9.43 -0.89 8.97
C ALA A 121 -8.22 -1.85 9.00
N PHE A 122 -7.02 -1.36 9.31
CA PHE A 122 -5.83 -2.20 9.51
C PHE A 122 -5.96 -3.06 10.77
N ARG A 123 -6.42 -2.49 11.89
CA ARG A 123 -6.65 -3.21 13.15
C ARG A 123 -7.65 -4.35 12.99
N ALA A 124 -8.72 -4.12 12.23
CA ALA A 124 -9.74 -5.10 11.90
C ALA A 124 -9.28 -6.12 10.84
N ARG A 125 -8.05 -5.99 10.31
CA ARG A 125 -7.50 -6.83 9.23
C ARG A 125 -8.35 -6.79 7.96
N ASP A 126 -9.03 -5.67 7.72
CA ASP A 126 -9.85 -5.48 6.52
C ASP A 126 -8.98 -5.14 5.31
N ILE A 127 -7.97 -4.30 5.54
CA ILE A 127 -6.89 -3.98 4.60
C ILE A 127 -5.54 -4.47 5.13
N GLN A 128 -4.59 -4.65 4.21
CA GLN A 128 -3.31 -5.31 4.46
C GLN A 128 -2.14 -4.41 4.09
N LEU A 129 -0.96 -4.73 4.60
CA LEU A 129 0.29 -4.09 4.20
C LEU A 129 1.26 -5.20 3.79
N TRP A 130 1.71 -5.17 2.54
CA TRP A 130 2.57 -6.18 1.97
C TRP A 130 3.94 -5.66 1.58
N GLN A 131 4.94 -6.51 1.78
CA GLN A 131 6.19 -6.49 1.02
C GLN A 131 6.28 -7.80 0.23
N VAL A 132 6.40 -7.68 -1.09
CA VAL A 132 6.51 -8.82 -2.00
C VAL A 132 7.85 -8.74 -2.70
N VAL A 133 8.69 -9.76 -2.54
CA VAL A 133 9.99 -9.86 -3.19
C VAL A 133 9.84 -10.67 -4.47
N PHE A 134 10.41 -10.14 -5.54
CA PHE A 134 10.40 -10.71 -6.88
C PHE A 134 11.83 -10.84 -7.42
N SER A 135 12.06 -11.88 -8.21
CA SER A 135 13.29 -12.07 -8.99
C SER A 135 12.98 -12.74 -10.33
N ARG A 136 13.99 -13.01 -11.17
CA ARG A 136 13.84 -13.86 -12.38
C ARG A 136 14.18 -15.34 -12.14
N GLY A 137 14.12 -15.79 -10.89
CA GLY A 137 14.54 -17.12 -10.46
C GLY A 137 16.03 -17.18 -10.15
N ILE A 138 16.42 -16.64 -8.99
CA ILE A 138 17.82 -16.68 -8.55
C ILE A 138 18.18 -18.12 -8.14
N GLU A 139 19.26 -18.65 -8.71
CA GLU A 139 19.78 -19.98 -8.36
C GLU A 139 20.05 -20.08 -6.85
N HIS A 140 19.66 -21.21 -6.24
CA HIS A 140 19.66 -21.45 -4.78
C HIS A 140 18.66 -20.63 -3.96
N GLY A 141 17.87 -19.75 -4.58
CA GLY A 141 16.79 -18.99 -3.96
C GLY A 141 17.26 -17.89 -3.01
N LEU A 142 16.30 -17.29 -2.29
CA LEU A 142 16.53 -16.22 -1.33
C LEU A 142 16.05 -16.62 0.08
N ARG A 143 16.83 -16.27 1.10
CA ARG A 143 16.39 -16.26 2.50
C ARG A 143 16.07 -14.82 2.88
N VAL A 144 14.82 -14.41 2.63
CA VAL A 144 14.39 -13.03 2.86
C VAL A 144 14.26 -12.75 4.36
N ALA A 145 14.70 -11.56 4.78
CA ALA A 145 14.67 -11.14 6.17
C ALA A 145 13.24 -10.96 6.70
N ARG A 146 13.13 -10.85 8.03
CA ARG A 146 11.91 -10.52 8.77
C ARG A 146 12.17 -9.32 9.67
#